data_AF-A0A2A6J893-F1
#
_entry.id   AF-A0A2A6J893-F1
#
_cell.length_a   1.000
_cell.length_b   1.000
_cell.length_c   1.000
_cell.angle_alpha   90.00
_cell.angle_beta   90.00
_cell.angle_gamma   90.00
#
_symmetry.space_group_name_H-M   'P 1'
#
loop_
_entity.id
_entity.type
_entity.pdbx_description
1 polymer ?
#
loop_
_entity_poly.entity_id
_entity_poly.type
_entity_poly.pdbx_seq_one_letter_code
_entity_poly.pdbx_strand_id
1 'polypeptide(L)'
;MSQAEIGLITQGTIFSCAHASRYLSRAVHGLAITARCDMAQKKYGLLNYVPVVKLEDWLRIDGLEILIADESRDLKGRVESALRDSGLATSLTVAIPLRKIASIHFSPEGGDRKSRERAEKFSGLIDLIEQFEASIAAGSDEALGWFKRYRTKKVAELIRKLSRHDVTGFYFLERLAELDPPSGYVCLLREVTTIPQAIAEELANGLTKAAWKERYERGGTGCLKFDADDFGMPISQIASPTIEHLMQCFSNLFGRIGLPDPLEDEISLIITASTQLEEAH
;
A
#
# COMPACT_ATOMS: atom_id res chain seq x y z
N MET A 1 5.30 -22.42 1.44
CA MET A 1 6.56 -21.67 1.21
C MET A 1 7.69 -22.62 1.48
N SER A 2 8.80 -22.51 0.76
CA SER A 2 9.99 -23.35 0.97
C SER A 2 11.16 -22.50 1.44
N GLN A 3 12.19 -23.16 1.97
CA GLN A 3 13.47 -22.52 2.22
C GLN A 3 14.06 -22.01 0.91
N ALA A 4 14.62 -20.80 0.91
CA ALA A 4 15.32 -20.27 -0.25
C ALA A 4 16.66 -20.98 -0.42
N GLU A 5 17.06 -21.22 -1.68
CA GLU A 5 18.41 -21.69 -2.00
C GLU A 5 19.40 -20.53 -1.86
N ILE A 6 20.43 -20.72 -1.04
CA ILE A 6 21.53 -19.75 -0.93
C ILE A 6 22.29 -19.70 -2.26
N GLY A 7 22.63 -18.50 -2.70
CA GLY A 7 23.35 -18.26 -3.95
C GLY A 7 22.45 -18.11 -5.18
N LEU A 8 21.11 -18.22 -5.03
CA LEU A 8 20.18 -18.03 -6.13
C LEU A 8 18.93 -17.22 -5.72
N ILE A 9 18.67 -16.15 -6.45
CA ILE A 9 17.37 -15.45 -6.43
C ILE A 9 16.60 -15.87 -7.67
N THR A 10 15.36 -16.32 -7.50
CA THR A 10 14.44 -16.65 -8.61
C THR A 10 13.10 -15.96 -8.40
N GLN A 11 12.18 -16.14 -9.35
CA GLN A 11 10.80 -15.66 -9.16
C GLN A 11 10.19 -16.32 -7.91
N GLY A 12 9.62 -15.50 -7.04
CA GLY A 12 9.04 -15.94 -5.78
C GLY A 12 10.01 -15.91 -4.60
N THR A 13 11.32 -15.65 -4.80
CA THR A 13 12.26 -15.48 -3.69
C THR A 13 11.91 -14.24 -2.88
N ILE A 14 11.78 -14.41 -1.57
CA ILE A 14 11.67 -13.34 -0.57
C ILE A 14 13.07 -13.06 -0.03
N PHE A 15 13.46 -11.79 0.06
CA PHE A 15 14.75 -11.35 0.60
C PHE A 15 14.60 -10.18 1.59
N SER A 16 15.57 -10.00 2.49
CA SER A 16 15.60 -8.91 3.48
C SER A 16 16.18 -7.61 2.90
N CYS A 17 16.06 -6.51 3.65
CA CYS A 17 16.67 -5.21 3.35
C CYS A 17 16.16 -4.56 2.05
N ALA A 18 14.94 -4.90 1.63
CA ALA A 18 14.35 -4.23 0.48
C ALA A 18 13.98 -2.79 0.82
N HIS A 19 13.77 -1.97 -0.20
CA HIS A 19 13.28 -0.61 -0.04
C HIS A 19 11.80 -0.49 -0.39
N ALA A 20 11.06 0.29 0.41
CA ALA A 20 9.74 0.83 0.08
C ALA A 20 9.64 2.28 0.56
N SER A 21 9.21 3.16 -0.35
CA SER A 21 9.27 4.62 -0.21
C SER A 21 8.41 5.15 0.93
N ARG A 22 7.29 4.48 1.21
CA ARG A 22 6.36 4.84 2.30
C ARG A 22 6.73 4.24 3.65
N TYR A 23 7.66 3.28 3.70
CA TYR A 23 7.96 2.46 4.87
C TYR A 23 9.38 2.70 5.38
N LEU A 24 9.83 3.96 5.34
CA LEU A 24 11.23 4.31 5.59
C LEU A 24 11.72 3.91 6.99
N SER A 25 10.90 3.85 8.03
CA SER A 25 11.35 3.48 9.38
C SER A 25 11.04 2.03 9.75
N ARG A 26 10.73 1.18 8.76
CA ARG A 26 10.25 -0.19 8.97
C ARG A 26 11.09 -1.20 8.23
N ALA A 27 11.12 -2.42 8.75
CA ALA A 27 11.71 -3.55 8.05
C ALA A 27 10.85 -3.91 6.82
N VAL A 28 11.49 -3.93 5.65
CA VAL A 28 10.85 -4.24 4.38
C VAL A 28 11.57 -5.41 3.73
N HIS A 29 10.78 -6.36 3.25
CA HIS A 29 11.25 -7.50 2.48
C HIS A 29 10.95 -7.27 1.01
N GLY A 30 11.67 -7.93 0.12
CA GLY A 30 11.41 -7.87 -1.32
C GLY A 30 10.96 -9.22 -1.81
N LEU A 31 9.94 -9.25 -2.67
CA LEU A 31 9.52 -10.44 -3.40
C LEU A 31 9.92 -10.30 -4.85
N ALA A 32 10.85 -11.13 -5.31
CA ALA A 32 11.28 -11.16 -6.70
C ALA A 32 10.14 -11.59 -7.64
N ILE A 33 9.83 -10.75 -8.63
CA ILE A 33 8.74 -10.98 -9.61
C ILE A 33 9.23 -11.13 -11.06
N THR A 34 10.54 -10.93 -11.31
CA THR A 34 11.16 -11.12 -12.63
C THR A 34 10.81 -12.49 -13.22
N ALA A 35 10.49 -12.52 -14.51
CA ALA A 35 10.01 -13.73 -15.17
C ALA A 35 11.04 -14.87 -15.11
N ARG A 36 10.55 -16.10 -14.90
CA ARG A 36 11.41 -17.31 -14.80
C ARG A 36 12.29 -17.51 -16.05
N CYS A 37 11.75 -17.18 -17.23
CA CYS A 37 12.47 -17.30 -18.49
C CYS A 37 13.72 -16.42 -18.55
N ASP A 38 13.65 -15.19 -18.03
CA ASP A 38 14.76 -14.26 -18.03
C ASP A 38 15.84 -14.64 -17.01
N MET A 39 15.40 -15.11 -15.83
CA MET A 39 16.29 -15.57 -14.76
C MET A 39 17.07 -16.82 -15.17
N ALA A 40 16.41 -17.80 -15.78
CA ALA A 40 17.03 -19.06 -16.21
C ALA A 40 18.11 -18.86 -17.30
N GLN A 41 17.97 -17.82 -18.11
CA GLN A 41 18.92 -17.50 -19.18
C GLN A 41 19.99 -16.47 -18.76
N LYS A 42 19.97 -15.99 -17.52
CA LYS A 42 20.79 -14.85 -17.04
C LYS A 42 20.71 -13.61 -17.94
N LYS A 43 19.55 -13.39 -18.56
CA LYS A 43 19.31 -12.29 -19.52
C LYS A 43 18.68 -11.06 -18.86
N TYR A 44 18.59 -11.02 -17.54
CA TYR A 44 18.00 -9.90 -16.82
C TYR A 44 19.08 -8.87 -16.48
N GLY A 45 18.95 -7.65 -16.99
CA GLY A 45 19.80 -6.54 -16.53
C GLY A 45 19.41 -6.03 -15.13
N LEU A 46 18.13 -6.22 -14.77
CA LEU A 46 17.52 -5.76 -13.53
C LEU A 46 16.61 -6.86 -12.95
N LEU A 47 16.74 -7.11 -11.66
CA LEU A 47 15.79 -7.90 -10.88
C LEU A 47 14.65 -6.99 -10.42
N ASN A 48 13.45 -7.20 -10.95
CA ASN A 48 12.22 -6.59 -10.47
C ASN A 48 11.72 -7.30 -9.21
N TYR A 49 11.30 -6.51 -8.21
CA TYR A 49 10.68 -6.99 -6.99
C TYR A 49 9.52 -6.08 -6.56
N VAL A 50 8.59 -6.63 -5.78
CA VAL A 50 7.58 -5.85 -5.03
C VAL A 50 7.92 -5.87 -3.54
N PRO A 51 7.81 -4.74 -2.81
CA PRO A 51 8.02 -4.74 -1.39
C PRO A 51 6.97 -5.56 -0.63
N VAL A 52 7.38 -6.13 0.49
CA VAL A 52 6.56 -6.92 1.40
C VAL A 52 6.78 -6.44 2.83
N VAL A 53 5.71 -6.00 3.47
CA VAL A 53 5.73 -5.38 4.80
C VAL A 53 4.88 -6.17 5.78
N LYS A 54 5.12 -6.01 7.08
CA LYS A 54 4.26 -6.62 8.10
C LYS A 54 2.86 -6.03 8.04
N LEU A 55 1.83 -6.85 8.30
CA LEU A 55 0.43 -6.42 8.33
C LEU A 55 0.23 -5.24 9.30
N GLU A 56 0.93 -5.26 10.43
CA GLU A 56 0.84 -4.20 11.45
C GLU A 56 1.35 -2.85 10.95
N ASP A 57 2.43 -2.85 10.17
CA ASP A 57 2.98 -1.64 9.57
C ASP A 57 2.10 -1.17 8.40
N TRP A 58 1.60 -2.11 7.58
CA TRP A 58 0.64 -1.80 6.52
C TRP A 58 -0.63 -1.16 7.07
N LEU A 59 -1.16 -1.69 8.16
CA LEU A 59 -2.39 -1.18 8.77
C LEU A 59 -2.22 0.25 9.32
N ARG A 60 -1.00 0.63 9.73
CA ARG A 60 -0.70 2.00 10.20
C ARG A 60 -0.54 3.01 9.06
N ILE A 61 -0.17 2.55 7.87
CA ILE A 61 0.15 3.41 6.73
C ILE A 61 -0.99 3.34 5.71
N ASP A 62 -0.97 2.37 4.80
CA ASP A 62 -1.97 2.27 3.73
C ASP A 62 -3.35 1.84 4.25
N GLY A 63 -3.40 0.90 5.20
CA GLY A 63 -4.66 0.43 5.78
C GLY A 63 -5.40 1.54 6.54
N LEU A 64 -4.66 2.41 7.23
CA LEU A 64 -5.24 3.53 7.96
C LEU A 64 -5.82 4.58 7.00
N GLU A 65 -5.15 4.87 5.89
CA GLU A 65 -5.70 5.77 4.86
C GLU A 65 -7.03 5.26 4.30
N ILE A 66 -7.12 3.95 4.02
CA ILE A 66 -8.37 3.31 3.57
C ILE A 66 -9.47 3.47 4.62
N LEU A 67 -9.15 3.22 5.90
CA LEU A 67 -10.10 3.35 7.00
C LEU A 67 -10.57 4.79 7.21
N ILE A 68 -9.65 5.77 7.16
CA ILE A 68 -9.96 7.20 7.30
C ILE A 68 -10.88 7.65 6.17
N ALA A 69 -10.56 7.28 4.92
CA ALA A 69 -11.36 7.66 3.76
C ALA A 69 -12.78 7.08 3.82
N ASP A 70 -12.91 5.81 4.23
CA ASP A 70 -14.22 5.16 4.41
C ASP A 70 -15.03 5.79 5.56
N GLU A 71 -14.42 5.99 6.73
CA GLU A 71 -15.09 6.60 7.89
C GLU A 71 -15.50 8.04 7.62
N SER A 72 -14.65 8.83 6.96
CA SER A 72 -14.99 10.20 6.57
C SER A 72 -16.21 10.25 5.67
N ARG A 73 -16.32 9.30 4.73
CA ARG A 73 -17.48 9.18 3.83
C ARG A 73 -18.74 8.76 4.57
N ASP A 74 -18.64 7.80 5.48
CA ASP A 74 -19.75 7.35 6.33
C ASP A 74 -20.28 8.50 7.21
N LEU A 75 -19.39 9.17 7.94
CA LEU A 75 -19.75 10.28 8.82
C LEU A 75 -20.38 11.43 8.04
N LYS A 76 -19.82 11.79 6.88
CA LYS A 76 -20.43 12.78 5.98
C LYS A 76 -21.82 12.35 5.54
N GLY A 77 -22.00 11.10 5.10
CA GLY A 77 -23.29 10.56 4.70
C GLY A 77 -24.33 10.59 5.83
N ARG A 78 -23.91 10.32 7.08
CA ARG A 78 -24.76 10.38 8.27
C ARG A 78 -25.19 11.82 8.59
N VAL A 79 -24.29 12.79 8.48
CA VAL A 79 -24.63 14.21 8.63
C VAL A 79 -25.63 14.64 7.57
N GLU A 80 -25.35 14.36 6.30
CA GLU A 80 -26.24 14.72 5.19
C GLU A 80 -27.62 14.10 5.34
N SER A 81 -27.69 12.86 5.84
CA SER A 81 -28.97 12.18 6.12
C SER A 81 -29.73 12.87 7.26
N ALA A 82 -29.05 13.19 8.37
CA ALA A 82 -29.68 13.91 9.48
C ALA A 82 -30.21 15.29 9.10
N LEU A 83 -29.52 16.00 8.19
CA LEU A 83 -29.99 17.27 7.64
C LEU A 83 -31.23 17.08 6.77
N ARG A 84 -31.22 16.12 5.83
CA ARG A 84 -32.37 15.82 4.97
C ARG A 84 -33.60 15.41 5.77
N ASP A 85 -33.43 14.55 6.77
CA ASP A 85 -34.50 14.09 7.67
C ASP A 85 -35.11 15.24 8.50
N SER A 86 -34.38 16.35 8.59
CA SER A 86 -34.81 17.59 9.26
C SER A 86 -35.27 18.67 8.28
N GLY A 87 -35.40 18.35 6.99
CA GLY A 87 -35.82 19.29 5.94
C GLY A 87 -34.78 20.35 5.59
N LEU A 88 -33.51 20.12 5.92
CA LEU A 88 -32.41 21.06 5.70
C LEU A 88 -31.60 20.68 4.45
N ALA A 89 -31.04 21.70 3.79
CA ALA A 89 -30.14 21.50 2.67
C ALA A 89 -28.78 20.95 3.13
N THR A 90 -28.26 19.93 2.45
CA THR A 90 -26.95 19.33 2.76
C THR A 90 -25.78 20.29 2.50
N SER A 91 -25.97 21.25 1.59
CA SER A 91 -25.01 22.31 1.27
C SER A 91 -24.69 23.23 2.46
N LEU A 92 -25.51 23.23 3.52
CA LEU A 92 -25.22 23.99 4.75
C LEU A 92 -23.86 23.61 5.36
N THR A 93 -23.46 22.35 5.23
CA THR A 93 -22.17 21.84 5.74
C THR A 93 -20.95 22.45 5.04
N VAL A 94 -21.13 23.05 3.85
CA VAL A 94 -20.04 23.70 3.09
C VAL A 94 -19.71 25.07 3.68
N ALA A 95 -20.71 25.79 4.18
CA ALA A 95 -20.57 27.19 4.60
C ALA A 95 -20.66 27.39 6.13
N ILE A 96 -21.23 26.42 6.87
CA ILE A 96 -21.55 26.58 8.29
C ILE A 96 -20.98 25.41 9.08
N PRO A 97 -20.21 25.66 10.17
CA PRO A 97 -19.75 24.61 11.07
C PRO A 97 -20.89 23.82 11.69
N LEU A 98 -20.70 22.50 11.86
CA LEU A 98 -21.76 21.60 12.35
C LEU A 98 -22.31 22.01 13.72
N ARG A 99 -21.47 22.49 14.64
CA ARG A 99 -21.91 23.00 15.96
C ARG A 99 -22.90 24.16 15.85
N LYS A 100 -22.71 25.05 14.88
CA LYS A 100 -23.61 26.19 14.63
C LYS A 100 -24.92 25.73 13.96
N ILE A 101 -24.84 24.76 13.06
CA ILE A 101 -26.05 24.12 12.50
C ILE A 101 -26.86 23.47 13.64
N ALA A 102 -26.19 22.76 14.56
CA ALA A 102 -26.82 22.12 15.70
C ALA A 102 -27.52 23.14 16.62
N SER A 103 -26.86 24.25 16.97
CA SER A 103 -27.45 25.25 17.87
C SER A 103 -28.69 25.94 17.28
N ILE A 104 -28.76 26.09 15.96
CA ILE A 104 -29.87 26.79 15.28
C ILE A 104 -31.03 25.82 14.99
N HIS A 105 -30.74 24.63 14.49
CA HIS A 105 -31.75 23.72 13.94
C HIS A 105 -32.04 22.48 14.79
N PHE A 106 -31.19 22.20 15.77
CA PHE A 106 -31.26 21.01 16.63
C PHE A 106 -31.23 21.42 18.11
N SER A 107 -31.98 22.46 18.49
CA SER A 107 -32.09 22.87 19.90
C SER A 107 -33.01 21.93 20.70
N PRO A 108 -32.59 21.47 21.90
CA PRO A 108 -33.43 20.64 22.76
C PRO A 108 -34.52 21.44 23.50
N GLU A 109 -34.42 22.78 23.52
CA GLU A 109 -35.33 23.65 24.26
C GLU A 109 -36.68 23.81 23.54
N GLY A 110 -37.79 23.57 24.24
CA GLY A 110 -39.14 23.77 23.72
C GLY A 110 -39.67 22.73 22.72
N GLY A 111 -38.85 21.76 22.31
CA GLY A 111 -39.23 20.71 21.36
C GLY A 111 -40.00 19.53 21.97
N ASP A 112 -40.74 18.81 21.13
CA ASP A 112 -41.33 17.51 21.47
C ASP A 112 -40.27 16.43 21.70
N ARG A 113 -40.67 15.28 22.25
CA ARG A 113 -39.74 14.16 22.54
C ARG A 113 -38.90 13.76 21.32
N LYS A 114 -39.51 13.72 20.13
CA LYS A 114 -38.82 13.36 18.88
C LYS A 114 -37.77 14.40 18.48
N SER A 115 -38.03 15.68 18.71
CA SER A 115 -37.07 16.75 18.42
C SER A 115 -35.89 16.73 19.37
N ARG A 116 -36.10 16.42 20.65
CA ARG A 116 -35.00 16.21 21.61
C ARG A 116 -34.13 15.01 21.25
N GLU A 117 -34.73 13.86 20.94
CA GLU A 117 -34.00 12.67 20.52
C GLU A 117 -33.18 12.92 19.23
N ARG A 118 -33.71 13.72 18.29
CA ARG A 118 -32.97 14.13 17.09
C ARG A 118 -31.80 15.05 17.42
N ALA A 119 -32.01 16.03 18.30
CA ALA A 119 -30.96 16.94 18.76
C ALA A 119 -29.80 16.21 19.43
N GLU A 120 -30.12 15.28 20.36
CA GLU A 120 -29.12 14.45 21.04
C GLU A 120 -28.34 13.58 20.05
N LYS A 121 -29.01 12.93 19.10
CA LYS A 121 -28.36 12.12 18.07
C LYS A 121 -27.42 12.95 17.19
N PHE A 122 -27.85 14.14 16.79
CA PHE A 122 -27.03 15.03 15.95
C PHE A 122 -25.82 15.57 16.73
N SER A 123 -26.01 15.98 17.98
CA SER A 123 -24.91 16.39 18.86
C SER A 123 -23.89 15.27 19.06
N GLY A 124 -24.35 14.05 19.36
CA GLY A 124 -23.46 12.90 19.51
C GLY A 124 -22.72 12.53 18.22
N LEU A 125 -23.32 12.78 17.06
CA LEU A 125 -22.63 12.65 15.77
C LEU A 125 -21.52 13.69 15.60
N ILE A 126 -21.74 14.93 16.02
CA ILE A 126 -20.71 15.98 15.98
C ILE A 126 -19.57 15.64 16.93
N ASP A 127 -19.88 15.24 18.17
CA ASP A 127 -18.86 14.86 19.15
C ASP A 127 -17.98 13.71 18.63
N LEU A 128 -18.59 12.76 17.91
CA LEU A 128 -17.89 11.64 17.29
C LEU A 128 -16.99 12.08 16.13
N ILE A 129 -17.45 13.01 15.29
CA ILE A 129 -16.67 13.58 14.19
C ILE A 129 -15.46 14.35 14.74
N GLU A 130 -15.67 15.21 15.73
CA GLU A 130 -14.59 15.98 16.33
C GLU A 130 -13.55 15.07 17.00
N GLN A 131 -13.99 14.00 17.70
CA GLN A 131 -13.07 13.00 18.26
C GLN A 131 -12.28 12.26 17.18
N PHE A 132 -12.93 11.93 16.05
CA PHE A 132 -12.29 11.27 14.93
C PHE A 132 -11.24 12.19 14.27
N GLU A 133 -11.60 13.42 13.94
CA GLU A 133 -10.70 14.42 13.35
C GLU A 133 -9.52 14.73 14.28
N ALA A 134 -9.77 14.87 15.59
CA ALA A 134 -8.70 15.06 16.58
C ALA A 134 -7.75 13.85 16.62
N SER A 135 -8.25 12.63 16.47
CA SER A 135 -7.40 11.43 16.43
C SER A 135 -6.49 11.39 15.21
N ILE A 136 -6.98 11.86 14.04
CA ILE A 136 -6.18 11.96 12.83
C ILE A 136 -5.09 13.03 13.00
N ALA A 137 -5.45 14.20 13.54
CA ALA A 137 -4.52 15.29 13.75
C ALA A 137 -3.40 14.95 14.74
N ALA A 138 -3.67 14.05 15.70
CA ALA A 138 -2.69 13.62 16.68
C ALA A 138 -1.62 12.66 16.12
N GLY A 139 -1.94 11.89 15.08
CA GLY A 139 -1.00 10.97 14.44
C GLY A 139 -1.60 9.63 14.04
N SER A 140 -0.81 8.81 13.36
CA SER A 140 -1.25 7.50 12.85
C SER A 140 -1.59 6.51 13.97
N ASP A 141 -0.85 6.53 15.08
CA ASP A 141 -1.06 5.59 16.18
C ASP A 141 -2.33 5.93 16.96
N GLU A 142 -2.61 7.22 17.19
CA GLU A 142 -3.83 7.72 17.81
C GLU A 142 -5.06 7.44 16.95
N ALA A 143 -4.98 7.71 15.65
CA ALA A 143 -6.05 7.40 14.70
C ALA A 143 -6.35 5.90 14.66
N LEU A 144 -5.32 5.04 14.55
CA LEU A 144 -5.51 3.60 14.60
C LEU A 144 -6.07 3.14 15.97
N GLY A 145 -5.64 3.75 17.06
CA GLY A 145 -6.17 3.54 18.41
C GLY A 145 -7.66 3.86 18.50
N TRP A 146 -8.08 4.97 17.89
CA TRP A 146 -9.49 5.35 17.78
C TRP A 146 -10.28 4.30 17.00
N PHE A 147 -9.79 3.83 15.85
CA PHE A 147 -10.45 2.77 15.09
C PHE A 147 -10.56 1.47 15.88
N LYS A 148 -9.50 1.06 16.60
CA LYS A 148 -9.53 -0.13 17.44
C LYS A 148 -10.56 -0.03 18.57
N ARG A 149 -10.78 1.16 19.12
CA ARG A 149 -11.74 1.42 20.20
C ARG A 149 -13.19 1.55 19.73
N TYR A 150 -13.42 2.29 18.65
CA TYR A 150 -14.78 2.68 18.23
C TYR A 150 -15.26 1.96 16.96
N ARG A 151 -14.37 1.33 16.20
CA ARG A 151 -14.62 0.75 14.88
C ARG A 151 -13.89 -0.57 14.66
N THR A 152 -13.70 -1.38 15.71
CA THR A 152 -12.96 -2.66 15.65
C THR A 152 -13.45 -3.59 14.53
N LYS A 153 -14.77 -3.58 14.27
CA LYS A 153 -15.38 -4.36 13.18
C LYS A 153 -14.89 -3.94 11.79
N LYS A 154 -14.72 -2.62 11.54
CA LYS A 154 -14.20 -2.11 10.26
C LYS A 154 -12.75 -2.52 10.04
N VAL A 155 -11.92 -2.45 11.09
CA VAL A 155 -10.53 -2.93 11.05
C VAL A 155 -10.48 -4.42 10.69
N ALA A 156 -11.27 -5.24 11.37
CA ALA A 156 -11.33 -6.67 11.10
C ALA A 156 -11.87 -6.98 9.69
N GLU A 157 -12.84 -6.21 9.20
CA GLU A 157 -13.36 -6.36 7.84
C GLU A 157 -12.32 -6.00 6.78
N LEU A 158 -11.54 -4.94 6.99
CA LEU A 158 -10.45 -4.57 6.08
C LEU A 158 -9.41 -5.69 5.98
N ILE A 159 -9.00 -6.27 7.12
CA ILE A 159 -8.06 -7.40 7.14
C ILE A 159 -8.66 -8.62 6.42
N ARG A 160 -9.96 -8.90 6.59
CA ARG A 160 -10.63 -10.00 5.87
C ARG A 160 -10.71 -9.76 4.36
N LYS A 161 -10.97 -8.53 3.93
CA LYS A 161 -10.93 -8.15 2.50
C LYS A 161 -9.52 -8.33 1.96
N LEU A 162 -8.51 -7.92 2.72
CA LEU A 162 -7.10 -8.08 2.35
C LEU A 162 -6.71 -9.56 2.21
N SER A 163 -7.12 -10.42 3.15
CA SER A 163 -6.85 -11.86 3.11
C SER A 163 -7.56 -12.59 1.97
N ARG A 164 -8.61 -11.98 1.39
CA ARG A 164 -9.32 -12.48 0.21
C ARG A 164 -8.80 -11.88 -1.09
N HIS A 165 -7.78 -11.03 -1.02
CA HIS A 165 -7.23 -10.28 -2.15
C HIS A 165 -8.24 -9.29 -2.78
N ASP A 166 -9.21 -8.82 -1.99
CA ASP A 166 -10.25 -7.87 -2.42
C ASP A 166 -9.80 -6.40 -2.27
N VAL A 167 -8.62 -6.14 -1.69
CA VAL A 167 -8.06 -4.79 -1.57
C VAL A 167 -7.07 -4.56 -2.72
N THR A 168 -7.52 -3.80 -3.72
CA THR A 168 -6.75 -3.54 -4.94
C THR A 168 -5.38 -2.93 -4.65
N GLY A 169 -4.34 -3.47 -5.28
CA GLY A 169 -2.96 -2.99 -5.13
C GLY A 169 -2.18 -3.68 -4.01
N PHE A 170 -2.79 -4.61 -3.29
CA PHE A 170 -2.16 -5.34 -2.20
C PHE A 170 -2.37 -6.85 -2.32
N TYR A 171 -1.42 -7.62 -1.82
CA TYR A 171 -1.53 -9.08 -1.75
C TYR A 171 -1.18 -9.59 -0.36
N PHE A 172 -2.03 -10.40 0.25
CA PHE A 172 -1.80 -10.92 1.59
C PHE A 172 -1.00 -12.21 1.58
N LEU A 173 -0.05 -12.33 2.52
CA LEU A 173 0.68 -13.55 2.85
C LEU A 173 0.57 -13.79 4.35
N GLU A 174 0.31 -15.02 4.77
CA GLU A 174 0.12 -15.33 6.20
C GLU A 174 1.42 -15.28 7.01
N ARG A 175 2.53 -15.67 6.36
CA ARG A 175 3.89 -15.80 6.93
C ARG A 175 4.92 -15.61 5.81
N LEU A 176 6.19 -15.43 6.14
CA LEU A 176 7.29 -15.40 5.16
C LEU A 176 8.10 -16.69 5.16
N ALA A 177 8.34 -17.33 6.30
CA ALA A 177 8.91 -18.68 6.36
C ALA A 177 7.89 -19.70 6.89
N GLU A 178 8.07 -20.97 6.52
CA GLU A 178 7.14 -22.04 6.90
C GLU A 178 7.07 -22.25 8.42
N LEU A 179 8.22 -22.15 9.08
CA LEU A 179 8.37 -22.31 10.53
C LEU A 179 7.92 -21.08 11.33
N ASP A 180 7.71 -19.94 10.68
CA ASP A 180 7.28 -18.72 11.36
C ASP A 180 5.81 -18.84 11.79
N PRO A 181 5.45 -18.28 12.97
CA PRO A 181 4.06 -18.11 13.32
C PRO A 181 3.36 -17.18 12.31
N PRO A 182 2.07 -17.42 12.02
CA PRO A 182 1.30 -16.54 11.15
C PRO A 182 1.24 -15.14 11.77
N SER A 183 1.85 -14.19 11.09
CA SER A 183 2.01 -12.80 11.55
C SER A 183 1.44 -11.79 10.54
N GLY A 184 1.13 -12.24 9.32
CA GLY A 184 0.53 -11.43 8.28
C GLY A 184 1.54 -10.49 7.62
N TYR A 185 1.61 -10.56 6.30
CA TYR A 185 2.46 -9.75 5.45
C TYR A 185 1.67 -9.28 4.23
N VAL A 186 2.06 -8.14 3.70
CA VAL A 186 1.36 -7.48 2.60
C VAL A 186 2.36 -7.10 1.52
N CYS A 187 2.18 -7.64 0.33
CA CYS A 187 2.93 -7.22 -0.85
C CYS A 187 2.31 -5.94 -1.41
N LEU A 188 3.13 -4.93 -1.69
CA LEU A 188 2.73 -3.65 -2.25
C LEU A 188 2.79 -3.70 -3.78
N LEU A 189 1.75 -4.22 -4.42
CA LEU A 189 1.77 -4.54 -5.86
C LEU A 189 1.86 -3.31 -6.77
N ARG A 190 1.58 -2.11 -6.26
CA ARG A 190 1.73 -0.85 -7.00
C ARG A 190 3.14 -0.25 -6.91
N GLU A 191 3.98 -0.76 -6.02
CA GLU A 191 5.37 -0.34 -5.88
C GLU A 191 6.26 -1.44 -6.46
N VAL A 192 6.73 -1.24 -7.68
CA VAL A 192 7.72 -2.13 -8.31
C VAL A 192 9.06 -1.43 -8.26
N THR A 193 10.05 -2.10 -7.70
CA THR A 193 11.42 -1.60 -7.59
C THR A 193 12.36 -2.58 -8.28
N THR A 194 13.56 -2.10 -8.61
CA THR A 194 14.56 -2.88 -9.33
C THR A 194 15.87 -2.95 -8.57
N ILE A 195 16.57 -4.06 -8.70
CA ILE A 195 17.93 -4.27 -8.20
C ILE A 195 18.81 -4.63 -9.40
N PRO A 196 19.92 -3.91 -9.66
CA PRO A 196 20.91 -4.31 -10.66
C PRO A 196 21.38 -5.75 -10.47
N GLN A 197 21.57 -6.49 -11.56
CA GLN A 197 21.95 -7.91 -11.51
C GLN A 197 23.16 -8.17 -10.59
N ALA A 198 24.22 -7.37 -10.69
CA ALA A 198 25.41 -7.53 -9.86
C ALA A 198 25.11 -7.45 -8.35
N ILE A 199 24.20 -6.55 -7.96
CA ILE A 199 23.77 -6.41 -6.56
C ILE A 199 22.89 -7.60 -6.15
N ALA A 200 22.01 -8.07 -7.04
CA ALA A 200 21.17 -9.23 -6.77
C ALA A 200 21.99 -10.52 -6.58
N GLU A 201 23.07 -10.70 -7.35
CA GLU A 201 23.99 -11.83 -7.21
C GLU A 201 24.75 -11.79 -5.88
N GLU A 202 25.19 -10.61 -5.42
CA GLU A 202 25.78 -10.47 -4.09
C GLU A 202 24.75 -10.70 -2.98
N LEU A 203 23.55 -10.14 -3.12
CA LEU A 203 22.44 -10.33 -2.20
C LEU A 203 22.10 -11.80 -2.03
N ALA A 204 22.10 -12.58 -3.12
CA ALA A 204 21.84 -14.02 -3.10
C ALA A 204 22.81 -14.79 -2.20
N ASN A 205 24.02 -14.27 -2.01
CA ASN A 205 25.09 -14.89 -1.21
C ASN A 205 25.21 -14.29 0.21
N GLY A 206 24.37 -13.32 0.57
CA GLY A 206 24.46 -12.58 1.83
C GLY A 206 25.29 -11.31 1.68
N LEU A 207 24.60 -10.19 1.43
CA LEU A 207 25.21 -8.87 1.31
C LEU A 207 25.21 -8.16 2.66
N THR A 208 26.38 -7.79 3.16
CA THR A 208 26.48 -7.06 4.44
C THR A 208 26.30 -5.56 4.24
N LYS A 209 25.83 -4.87 5.28
CA LYS A 209 25.74 -3.41 5.29
C LYS A 209 27.07 -2.71 5.01
N ALA A 210 28.18 -3.23 5.53
CA ALA A 210 29.50 -2.66 5.30
C ALA A 210 29.87 -2.70 3.81
N ALA A 211 29.67 -3.87 3.17
CA ALA A 211 29.91 -4.04 1.75
C ALA A 211 28.97 -3.16 0.89
N TRP A 212 27.69 -3.05 1.29
CA TRP A 212 26.74 -2.15 0.65
C TRP A 212 27.20 -0.69 0.67
N LYS A 213 27.64 -0.20 1.83
CA LYS A 213 28.13 1.18 2.01
C LYS A 213 29.37 1.48 1.19
N GLU A 214 30.32 0.55 1.18
CA GLU A 214 31.57 0.69 0.45
C GLU A 214 31.34 0.74 -1.07
N ARG A 215 30.48 -0.15 -1.59
CA ARG A 215 30.36 -0.38 -3.03
C ARG A 215 29.22 0.37 -3.71
N TYR A 216 28.09 0.59 -3.02
CA TYR A 216 26.84 0.94 -3.70
C TYR A 216 26.09 2.15 -3.12
N GLU A 217 26.32 2.59 -1.89
CA GLU A 217 25.52 3.66 -1.26
C GLU A 217 25.49 4.98 -2.06
N ARG A 218 26.53 5.26 -2.86
CA ARG A 218 26.61 6.48 -3.70
C ARG A 218 25.92 6.36 -5.07
N GLY A 219 25.58 5.15 -5.54
CA GLY A 219 25.07 4.89 -6.91
C GLY A 219 23.93 3.87 -7.03
N GLY A 220 23.64 3.12 -5.97
CA GLY A 220 22.54 2.14 -5.86
C GLY A 220 21.37 2.65 -5.01
N THR A 221 21.17 3.97 -4.96
CA THR A 221 20.16 4.60 -4.11
C THR A 221 18.75 4.10 -4.44
N GLY A 222 18.05 3.57 -3.44
CA GLY A 222 16.61 3.28 -3.52
C GLY A 222 16.22 1.83 -3.82
N CYS A 223 17.17 0.91 -4.01
CA CYS A 223 16.84 -0.51 -4.24
C CYS A 223 16.95 -1.39 -2.99
N LEU A 224 17.85 -1.06 -2.06
CA LEU A 224 18.01 -1.73 -0.77
C LEU A 224 18.12 -0.71 0.36
N LYS A 225 17.71 -1.13 1.56
CA LYS A 225 17.82 -0.35 2.79
C LYS A 225 18.28 -1.25 3.94
N PHE A 226 19.40 -0.87 4.55
CA PHE A 226 20.01 -1.57 5.68
C PHE A 226 19.92 -0.73 6.96
N ASP A 227 19.29 -1.26 8.01
CA ASP A 227 19.28 -0.68 9.35
C ASP A 227 20.52 -1.10 10.15
N ALA A 228 20.62 -0.70 11.43
CA ALA A 228 21.88 -0.66 12.21
C ALA A 228 22.66 -1.99 12.22
N ASP A 229 21.99 -3.14 12.10
CA ASP A 229 22.56 -4.47 12.30
C ASP A 229 22.26 -5.45 11.14
N ASP A 230 21.93 -4.95 9.95
CA ASP A 230 21.36 -5.76 8.88
C ASP A 230 22.37 -6.44 7.93
N PHE A 231 21.98 -7.63 7.48
CA PHE A 231 22.51 -8.30 6.28
C PHE A 231 21.34 -8.70 5.35
N GLY A 232 21.53 -8.44 4.06
CA GLY A 232 20.58 -8.73 3.01
C GLY A 232 20.78 -10.15 2.52
N MET A 233 19.75 -10.98 2.55
CA MET A 233 19.81 -12.34 1.98
C MET A 233 18.43 -12.89 1.61
N PRO A 234 18.37 -13.95 0.78
CA PRO A 234 17.17 -14.73 0.61
C PRO A 234 16.69 -15.33 1.94
N ILE A 235 15.41 -15.24 2.23
CA ILE A 235 14.77 -15.76 3.45
C ILE A 235 13.98 -17.02 3.12
N SER A 236 13.18 -16.95 2.05
CA SER A 236 12.26 -18.02 1.68
C SER A 236 11.83 -17.90 0.22
N GLN A 237 11.04 -18.86 -0.24
CA GLN A 237 10.48 -18.85 -1.58
C GLN A 237 8.97 -19.13 -1.57
N ILE A 238 8.24 -18.30 -2.32
CA ILE A 238 6.84 -18.53 -2.67
C ILE A 238 6.81 -19.46 -3.88
N ALA A 239 6.42 -20.70 -3.63
CA ALA A 239 6.21 -21.70 -4.67
C ALA A 239 4.85 -21.53 -5.36
N SER A 240 4.68 -22.26 -6.46
CA SER A 240 3.38 -22.43 -7.10
C SER A 240 2.38 -23.15 -6.17
N PRO A 241 1.08 -22.85 -6.25
CA PRO A 241 0.41 -21.92 -7.18
C PRO A 241 0.37 -20.45 -6.70
N THR A 242 0.90 -20.16 -5.51
CA THR A 242 0.72 -18.85 -4.86
C THR A 242 1.42 -17.72 -5.62
N ILE A 243 2.62 -17.97 -6.16
CA ILE A 243 3.34 -16.96 -6.95
C ILE A 243 2.61 -16.66 -8.26
N GLU A 244 1.99 -17.65 -8.92
CA GLU A 244 1.20 -17.43 -10.12
C GLU A 244 -0.04 -16.60 -9.82
N HIS A 245 -0.74 -16.88 -8.72
CA HIS A 245 -1.89 -16.07 -8.31
C HIS A 245 -1.48 -14.62 -8.02
N LEU A 246 -0.36 -14.41 -7.33
CA LEU A 246 0.18 -13.06 -7.12
C LEU A 246 0.51 -12.36 -8.44
N MET A 247 1.15 -13.04 -9.39
CA MET A 247 1.47 -12.48 -10.71
C MET A 247 0.21 -12.17 -11.53
N GLN A 248 -0.86 -12.97 -11.39
CA GLN A 248 -2.16 -12.66 -11.99
C GLN A 248 -2.79 -11.41 -11.36
N CYS A 249 -2.81 -11.30 -10.03
CA CYS A 249 -3.26 -10.10 -9.33
C CYS A 249 -2.46 -8.86 -9.77
N PHE A 250 -1.13 -8.99 -9.87
CA PHE A 250 -0.23 -7.94 -10.33
C PHE A 250 -0.54 -7.52 -11.78
N SER A 251 -0.62 -8.47 -12.72
CA SER A 251 -0.94 -8.21 -14.13
C SER A 251 -2.29 -7.51 -14.28
N ASN A 252 -3.30 -7.93 -13.54
CA ASN A 252 -4.64 -7.34 -13.57
C ASN A 252 -4.68 -5.86 -13.13
N LEU A 253 -3.69 -5.38 -12.36
CA LEU A 253 -3.60 -3.96 -11.98
C LEU A 253 -3.21 -3.06 -13.14
N PHE A 254 -2.43 -3.57 -14.11
CA PHE A 254 -1.83 -2.80 -15.20
C PHE A 254 -2.37 -3.17 -16.58
N GLY A 255 -2.97 -4.36 -16.73
CA GLY A 255 -3.48 -4.88 -18.00
C GLY A 255 -4.74 -4.21 -18.56
N ARG A 256 -5.11 -3.02 -18.09
CA ARG A 256 -6.30 -2.28 -18.57
C ARG A 256 -5.95 -1.12 -19.48
N ILE A 257 -5.26 -1.40 -20.58
CA ILE A 257 -5.15 -0.45 -21.70
C ILE A 257 -5.07 -1.25 -23.01
N GLY A 258 -6.13 -1.18 -23.83
CA GLY A 258 -6.03 -1.49 -25.25
C GLY A 258 -5.54 -0.24 -25.97
N LEU A 259 -4.23 -0.15 -26.22
CA LEU A 259 -3.67 0.84 -27.14
C LEU A 259 -3.59 0.18 -28.51
N PRO A 260 -4.09 0.83 -29.58
CA PRO A 260 -3.71 0.44 -30.93
C PRO A 260 -2.19 0.59 -31.08
N ASP A 261 -1.58 -0.27 -31.88
CA ASP A 261 -0.17 -0.16 -32.19
C ASP A 261 0.14 1.22 -32.81
N PRO A 262 1.34 1.80 -32.54
CA PRO A 262 1.77 3.02 -33.21
C PRO A 262 1.78 2.85 -34.74
N LEU A 263 1.54 3.93 -35.47
CA LEU A 263 1.56 3.89 -36.94
C LEU A 263 2.99 3.64 -37.43
N GLU A 264 3.19 2.59 -38.24
CA GLU A 264 4.49 2.16 -38.78
C GLU A 264 5.22 3.30 -39.52
N ASP A 265 4.47 4.17 -40.20
CA ASP A 265 5.00 5.32 -40.93
C ASP A 265 5.66 6.34 -39.98
N GLU A 266 5.09 6.56 -38.79
CA GLU A 266 5.64 7.48 -37.79
C GLU A 266 6.89 6.90 -37.13
N ILE A 267 6.89 5.60 -36.84
CA ILE A 267 8.08 4.90 -36.32
C ILE A 267 9.23 4.94 -37.35
N SER A 268 8.92 4.73 -38.63
CA SER A 268 9.92 4.75 -39.70
C SER A 268 10.62 6.11 -39.84
N LEU A 269 9.88 7.20 -39.66
CA LEU A 269 10.43 8.56 -39.64
C LEU A 269 11.35 8.81 -38.43
N ILE A 270 10.97 8.33 -37.25
CA ILE A 270 11.78 8.45 -36.01
C ILE A 270 13.09 7.67 -36.13
N ILE A 271 13.04 6.45 -36.66
CA ILE A 271 14.23 5.61 -36.88
C ILE A 271 15.19 6.32 -37.84
N THR A 272 14.69 6.84 -38.96
CA THR A 272 15.49 7.55 -39.97
C THR A 272 16.15 8.80 -39.40
N ALA A 273 15.42 9.59 -38.61
CA ALA A 273 15.98 10.78 -37.97
C ALA A 273 17.07 10.45 -36.92
N SER A 274 16.93 9.31 -36.24
CA SER A 274 17.87 8.88 -35.19
C SER A 274 19.16 8.28 -35.78
N THR A 275 19.09 7.63 -36.95
CA THR A 275 20.26 7.04 -37.62
C THR A 275 21.04 8.03 -38.49
N GLN A 276 20.40 9.08 -39.00
CA GLN A 276 21.10 10.13 -39.76
C GLN A 276 22.00 11.03 -38.90
N LEU A 277 21.86 11.00 -37.57
CA LEU A 277 22.75 11.70 -36.64
C LEU A 277 24.13 11.03 -36.50
N GLU A 278 24.28 9.76 -36.88
CA GLU A 278 25.56 9.04 -36.79
C GLU A 278 26.45 9.23 -38.02
N GLU A 279 25.92 9.69 -39.17
CA GLU A 279 26.70 9.89 -40.40
C GLU A 279 27.29 11.31 -40.54
N ALA A 280 27.07 12.19 -39.56
CA ALA A 280 27.53 13.58 -39.57
C ALA A 280 28.84 13.83 -38.78
N HIS A 281 29.58 12.79 -38.40
CA HIS A 281 30.88 12.89 -37.72
C HIS A 281 32.03 12.20 -38.46
#